data_AF-A0A1H6A7C3-F1
#
_entry.id   AF-A0A1H6A7C3-F1
#
_cell.length_a   1.000
_cell.length_b   1.000
_cell.length_c   1.000
_cell.angle_alpha   90.00
_cell.angle_beta   90.00
_cell.angle_gamma   90.00
#
_symmetry.space_group_name_H-M   'P 1'
#
loop_
_entity.id
_entity.type
_entity.pdbx_description
1 polymer ?
#
loop_
_entity_poly.entity_id
_entity_poly.type
_entity_poly.pdbx_seq_one_letter_code
_entity_poly.pdbx_strand_id
1 'polypeptide(L)'
;MISRAEFIRIVREELRLPLADPDLEHAFDQEVNWRSIHRVRLFAAVEQLTGVRASVDRLFEEQTASGIYAVFAEACSDDRAERTAAGSGEKREA
;
A
#
# COMPACT_ATOMS: atom_id res chain seq x y z
N MET A 1 -9.69 2.46 2.97
CA MET A 1 -9.14 1.11 3.10
C MET A 1 -9.21 0.42 1.75
N ILE A 2 -8.08 0.02 1.19
CA ILE A 2 -8.01 -0.75 -0.06
C ILE A 2 -8.38 -2.21 0.22
N SER A 3 -9.20 -2.81 -0.65
CA SER A 3 -9.52 -4.24 -0.57
C SER A 3 -8.43 -5.07 -1.24
N ARG A 4 -8.26 -6.33 -0.83
CA ARG A 4 -7.31 -7.26 -1.48
C ARG A 4 -7.59 -7.42 -2.98
N ALA A 5 -8.87 -7.41 -3.38
CA ALA A 5 -9.29 -7.48 -4.77
C ALA A 5 -8.86 -6.24 -5.59
N GLU A 6 -9.02 -5.03 -5.03
CA GLU A 6 -8.53 -3.81 -5.68
C GLU A 6 -7.01 -3.79 -5.78
N PHE A 7 -6.32 -4.25 -4.74
CA PHE A 7 -4.86 -4.35 -4.78
C PHE A 7 -4.38 -5.31 -5.88
N ILE A 8 -5.00 -6.49 -6.02
CA ILE A 8 -4.71 -7.42 -7.13
C ILE A 8 -5.00 -6.76 -8.48
N ARG A 9 -6.11 -6.01 -8.60
CA ARG A 9 -6.45 -5.30 -9.83
C ARG A 9 -5.37 -4.30 -10.22
N ILE A 10 -4.88 -3.47 -9.29
CA ILE A 10 -3.78 -2.51 -9.53
C ILE A 10 -2.55 -3.25 -10.05
N VAL A 11 -2.15 -4.32 -9.36
CA VAL A 11 -0.96 -5.09 -9.72
C VAL A 11 -1.09 -5.69 -11.13
N ARG A 12 -2.27 -6.21 -11.49
CA ARG A 12 -2.50 -6.81 -12.80
C ARG A 12 -2.72 -5.80 -13.92
N GLU A 13 -3.43 -4.71 -13.66
CA GLU A 13 -3.86 -3.74 -14.67
C GLU A 13 -2.85 -2.59 -14.83
N GLU A 14 -2.36 -2.03 -13.73
CA GLU A 14 -1.44 -0.88 -13.73
C GLU A 14 0.01 -1.30 -13.95
N LEU A 15 0.43 -2.36 -13.26
CA LEU A 15 1.81 -2.88 -13.41
C LEU A 15 1.93 -3.88 -14.55
N ARG A 16 0.80 -4.34 -15.11
CA ARG A 16 0.74 -5.36 -16.17
C ARG A 16 1.47 -6.64 -15.76
N LEU A 17 1.47 -6.97 -14.46
CA LEU A 17 2.15 -8.14 -13.93
C LEU A 17 1.19 -9.33 -13.92
N PRO A 18 1.63 -10.51 -14.39
CA PRO A 18 0.82 -11.72 -14.34
C PRO A 18 0.84 -12.25 -12.91
N LEU A 19 -0.07 -11.75 -12.07
CA LEU A 19 -0.33 -12.32 -10.75
C LEU A 19 -1.67 -13.06 -10.71
N ALA A 20 -1.65 -14.29 -10.19
CA ALA A 20 -2.81 -14.96 -9.63
C ALA A 20 -2.88 -14.72 -8.11
N ASP A 21 -4.04 -14.93 -7.48
CA ASP A 21 -4.20 -14.83 -6.01
C ASP A 21 -3.14 -15.55 -5.15
N PRO A 22 -2.62 -16.74 -5.51
CA PRO A 22 -1.54 -17.38 -4.76
C PRO A 22 -0.18 -16.66 -4.87
N ASP A 23 0.06 -15.87 -5.93
CA ASP A 23 1.33 -15.16 -6.14
C ASP A 23 1.54 -13.99 -5.17
N LEU A 24 0.51 -13.59 -4.43
CA LEU A 24 0.62 -12.51 -3.45
C LEU A 24 1.56 -12.87 -2.28
N GLU A 25 1.72 -14.16 -1.98
CA GLU A 25 2.61 -14.66 -0.93
C GLU A 25 4.00 -15.01 -1.46
N HIS A 26 4.18 -15.03 -2.79
CA HIS A 26 5.48 -15.31 -3.39
C HIS A 26 6.45 -14.15 -3.17
N ALA A 27 7.70 -14.51 -2.92
CA ALA A 27 8.78 -13.55 -2.84
C ALA A 27 8.99 -12.88 -4.21
N PHE A 28 9.21 -11.57 -4.18
CA PHE A 28 9.48 -10.77 -5.38
C PHE A 28 10.64 -11.27 -6.25
N ASP A 29 11.54 -12.04 -5.65
CA ASP A 29 12.74 -12.59 -6.29
C ASP A 29 12.48 -13.88 -7.11
N GLN A 30 11.41 -14.64 -6.83
CA GLN A 30 11.36 -16.05 -7.26
C GLN A 30 10.55 -16.40 -8.52
N GLU A 31 9.60 -15.58 -9.00
CA GLU A 31 8.84 -15.95 -10.22
C GLU A 31 8.53 -14.78 -11.17
N VAL A 32 8.35 -13.56 -10.65
CA VAL A 32 7.94 -12.40 -11.46
C VAL A 32 9.07 -11.36 -11.61
N ASN A 33 10.25 -11.59 -11.02
CA ASN A 33 11.42 -10.69 -10.99
C ASN A 33 11.02 -9.22 -10.84
N TRP A 34 10.39 -8.89 -9.71
CA TRP A 34 9.95 -7.53 -9.42
C TRP A 34 11.13 -6.64 -9.12
N ARG A 35 11.62 -5.96 -10.16
CA ARG A 35 12.60 -4.88 -9.98
C ARG A 35 12.06 -3.76 -9.10
N SER A 36 12.96 -3.02 -8.46
CA SER A 36 12.63 -1.87 -7.58
C SER A 36 11.67 -0.86 -8.21
N ILE A 37 11.75 -0.64 -9.54
CA ILE A 37 10.83 0.27 -10.23
C ILE A 37 9.37 -0.23 -10.24
N HIS A 38 9.14 -1.54 -10.31
CA HIS A 38 7.79 -2.11 -10.24
C HIS A 38 7.20 -1.94 -8.83
N ARG A 39 8.03 -2.11 -7.80
CA ARG A 39 7.66 -1.86 -6.40
C ARG A 39 7.32 -0.39 -6.16
N VAL A 40 8.14 0.54 -6.64
CA VAL A 40 7.85 1.99 -6.54
C VAL A 40 6.56 2.36 -7.27
N ARG A 41 6.33 1.82 -8.47
CA ARG A 41 5.07 2.05 -9.20
C ARG A 41 3.86 1.49 -8.45
N LEU A 42 4.00 0.34 -7.79
CA LEU A 42 2.95 -0.19 -6.93
C LEU A 42 2.64 0.77 -5.78
N PHE A 43 3.67 1.23 -5.07
CA PHE A 43 3.50 2.12 -3.93
C PHE A 43 2.76 3.40 -4.34
N ALA A 44 3.20 4.01 -5.44
CA ALA A 44 2.58 5.21 -5.98
C ALA A 44 1.11 4.97 -6.39
N ALA A 45 0.81 3.85 -7.05
CA ALA A 45 -0.56 3.53 -7.47
C ALA A 45 -1.49 3.31 -6.25
N VAL A 46 -1.02 2.60 -5.23
CA VAL A 46 -1.80 2.34 -4.02
C VAL A 46 -1.98 3.62 -3.20
N GLU A 47 -0.94 4.46 -3.07
CA GLU A 47 -1.03 5.77 -2.42
C GLU A 47 -2.03 6.69 -3.15
N GLN A 48 -2.01 6.75 -4.49
CA GLN A 48 -2.96 7.55 -5.25
C GLN A 48 -4.41 7.09 -5.09
N LEU A 49 -4.64 5.77 -5.06
CA LEU A 49 -5.98 5.21 -4.90
C LEU A 49 -6.52 5.34 -3.49
N THR A 50 -5.66 5.27 -2.48
CA THR A 50 -6.07 5.31 -1.07
C THR A 50 -5.99 6.70 -0.45
N GLY A 51 -5.17 7.59 -1.01
CA GLY A 51 -4.79 8.86 -0.39
C GLY A 51 -3.91 8.68 0.86
N VAL A 52 -3.45 7.47 1.15
CA VAL A 52 -2.68 7.13 2.35
C VAL A 52 -1.20 7.02 2.00
N ARG A 53 -0.37 7.76 2.74
CA ARG A 53 1.08 7.63 2.68
C ARG A 53 1.56 6.59 3.68
N ALA A 54 2.15 5.52 3.17
CA ALA A 54 2.85 4.53 3.97
C ALA A 54 4.35 4.85 4.06
N SER A 55 5.01 4.35 5.10
CA SER A 55 6.47 4.49 5.26
C SER A 55 7.20 3.74 4.14
N VAL A 56 7.98 4.48 3.35
CA VAL A 56 8.73 3.92 2.21
C VAL A 56 9.77 2.91 2.69
N ASP A 57 10.46 3.16 3.80
CA ASP A 57 11.42 2.23 4.38
C ASP A 57 10.77 0.87 4.69
N ARG A 58 9.63 0.87 5.39
CA ARG A 58 8.87 -0.35 5.67
C ARG A 58 8.41 -1.06 4.41
N LEU A 59 7.92 -0.31 3.40
CA LEU A 59 7.52 -0.88 2.12
C LEU A 59 8.69 -1.57 1.39
N PHE A 60 9.92 -1.07 1.56
CA PHE A 60 11.10 -1.67 0.95
C PHE A 60 11.63 -2.91 1.70
N GLU A 61 11.35 -3.04 2.99
CA GLU A 61 11.63 -4.25 3.78
C GLU A 61 10.74 -5.43 3.38
N GLU A 62 9.53 -5.15 2.89
CA GLU A 62 8.58 -6.18 2.50
C GLU A 62 8.97 -6.91 1.21
N GLN A 63 9.02 -8.23 1.28
CA GLN A 63 9.45 -9.11 0.18
C GLN A 63 8.29 -9.71 -0.61
N THR A 64 7.05 -9.46 -0.20
CA THR A 64 5.84 -9.99 -0.84
C THR A 64 4.81 -8.89 -1.08
N ALA A 65 3.92 -9.11 -2.04
CA ALA A 65 2.84 -8.17 -2.32
C ALA A 65 1.82 -8.12 -1.17
N SER A 66 1.62 -9.24 -0.46
CA SER A 66 0.81 -9.31 0.76
C SER A 66 1.38 -8.46 1.90
N GLY A 67 2.70 -8.46 2.09
CA GLY A 67 3.37 -7.61 3.07
C GLY A 67 3.14 -6.12 2.81
N ILE A 68 3.28 -5.69 1.55
CA ILE A 68 2.98 -4.31 1.15
C ILE A 68 1.51 -3.96 1.40
N TYR A 69 0.58 -4.86 1.08
CA TYR A 69 -0.83 -4.65 1.38
C TYR A 69 -1.07 -4.42 2.88
N ALA A 70 -0.43 -5.21 3.75
CA ALA A 70 -0.54 -5.06 5.20
C ALA A 70 -0.04 -3.68 5.67
N VAL A 71 1.10 -3.22 5.16
CA VAL A 71 1.65 -1.88 5.50
C VAL A 71 0.66 -0.76 5.14
N PHE A 72 0.02 -0.82 3.97
CA PHE A 72 -1.01 0.16 3.60
C PHE A 72 -2.30 0.03 4.41
N ALA A 73 -2.69 -1.19 4.80
CA ALA A 73 -3.85 -1.42 5.65
C ALA A 73 -3.64 -0.85 7.07
N GLU A 74 -2.44 -1.02 7.63
CA GLU A 74 -2.01 -0.41 8.90
C GLU A 74 -1.98 1.11 8.80
N ALA A 75 -1.31 1.66 7.80
CA ALA A 75 -1.22 3.12 7.61
C ALA A 75 -2.59 3.78 7.41
N CYS A 76 -3.54 3.10 6.75
CA CYS A 76 -4.91 3.60 6.60
C CYS A 76 -5.66 3.65 7.95
N SER A 77 -5.28 2.80 8.90
CA SER A 77 -5.86 2.78 10.25
C SER A 77 -5.26 3.89 11.11
N ASP A 78 -3.95 4.12 10.96
CA ASP A 78 -3.20 5.16 11.66
C ASP A 78 -3.59 6.58 11.19
N ASP A 79 -3.69 6.79 9.87
CA ASP A 79 -4.16 8.06 9.27
C ASP A 79 -5.56 8.45 9.76
N ARG A 80 -6.46 7.47 9.97
CA ARG A 80 -7.78 7.73 10.54
C ARG A 80 -7.67 8.15 12.01
N ALA A 81 -6.80 7.53 12.80
CA ALA A 81 -6.57 7.88 14.20
C ALA A 81 -5.99 9.30 14.32
N GLU A 82 -5.02 9.65 13.47
CA GLU A 82 -4.35 10.94 13.47
C GLU A 82 -5.29 12.08 13.00
N ARG A 83 -6.15 11.84 11.99
CA ARG A 83 -7.21 12.80 11.60
C ARG A 83 -8.25 13.00 12.70
N THR A 84 -8.61 11.97 13.47
CA THR A 84 -9.52 12.14 14.63
C THR A 84 -8.90 12.92 15.78
N ALA A 85 -7.58 12.79 15.99
CA ALA A 85 -6.85 13.55 17.01
C ALA A 85 -6.65 15.03 16.59
N ALA A 86 -6.34 15.27 15.31
CA ALA A 86 -6.13 16.62 14.77
C ALA A 86 -7.42 17.46 14.69
N GLY A 87 -8.61 16.82 14.63
CA GLY A 87 -9.91 17.50 14.59
C GLY A 87 -10.40 18.10 15.92
N SER A 88 -9.72 17.85 17.04
CA SER A 88 -10.13 18.37 18.38
C SER A 88 -9.40 19.65 18.79
N GLY A 89 -8.56 20.20 17.91
CA GLY A 89 -7.72 21.37 18.16
C GLY A 89 -8.26 22.71 17.68
N GLU A 90 -9.55 22.88 17.36
CA GLU A 90 -10.09 24.21 17.05
C GLU A 90 -10.47 24.92 18.35
N LYS A 91 -9.46 25.49 19.01
CA LYS A 91 -9.61 26.40 20.15
C LYS A 91 -10.36 27.66 19.70
N ARG A 92 -11.55 27.84 20.29
CA ARG A 92 -11.99 29.06 20.99
C ARG A 92 -11.05 30.26 20.89
N GLU A 93 -11.47 31.29 20.16
CA GLU A 93 -11.16 32.72 20.33
C GLU A 93 -12.34 33.48 19.70
N ALA A 94 -12.91 34.55 20.23
CA ALA A 94 -12.99 35.17 21.55
C ALA A 94 -14.29 36.00 21.54
#